data_AF-A0A6S7GMQ3-F1
#
_entry.id   AF-A0A6S7GMQ3-F1
#
_cell.length_a   1.000
_cell.length_b   1.000
_cell.length_c   1.000
_cell.angle_alpha   90.00
_cell.angle_beta   90.00
_cell.angle_gamma   90.00
#
_symmetry.space_group_name_H-M   'P 1'
#
loop_
_entity.id
_entity.type
_entity.pdbx_description
1 polymer ?
#
loop_
_entity_poly.entity_id
_entity_poly.type
_entity_poly.pdbx_seq_one_letter_code
_entity_poly.pdbx_strand_id
1 'polypeptide(L)'
;PCTLCPTSSILTGAVPEPIEKHPAIKFAEDGVNFSLNTDDMLVCRTNMRAEFDVAFNKMDFTAALLTKATFNAARSCFLPPDEKQELIEKLKVIHGVTPNKETLNYPSQKPVV
;
A
#
# COMPACT_ATOMS: atom_id res chain seq x y z
N PRO A 1 -6.20 -6.58 8.78
CA PRO A 1 -5.46 -5.53 8.03
C PRO A 1 -6.43 -4.39 7.74
N CYS A 2 -6.05 -3.15 7.96
CA CYS A 2 -6.92 -1.99 7.76
C CYS A 2 -6.64 -1.33 6.40
N THR A 3 -7.69 -1.05 5.62
CA THR A 3 -7.58 -0.32 4.35
C THR A 3 -7.86 1.16 4.61
N LEU A 4 -6.87 2.02 4.37
CA LEU A 4 -6.99 3.46 4.63
C LEU A 4 -7.13 4.24 3.32
N CYS A 5 -8.08 5.17 3.29
CA CYS A 5 -8.37 6.02 2.13
C CYS A 5 -8.34 7.49 2.56
N PRO A 6 -7.16 8.13 2.67
CA PRO A 6 -7.02 9.46 3.24
C PRO A 6 -7.96 10.50 2.63
N THR A 7 -7.95 10.66 1.30
CA THR A 7 -8.80 11.65 0.63
C THR A 7 -10.29 11.31 0.76
N SER A 8 -10.68 10.06 0.52
CA SER A 8 -12.09 9.63 0.62
C SER A 8 -12.65 9.86 2.02
N SER A 9 -11.88 9.52 3.05
CA SER A 9 -12.35 9.64 4.44
C SER A 9 -12.64 11.08 4.87
N ILE A 10 -11.90 12.06 4.33
CA ILE A 10 -12.18 13.48 4.54
C ILE A 10 -13.44 13.89 3.76
N LEU A 11 -13.53 13.53 2.46
CA LEU A 11 -14.65 13.93 1.59
C LEU A 11 -16.00 13.34 2.02
N THR A 12 -15.99 12.14 2.60
CA THR A 12 -17.17 11.48 3.15
C THR A 12 -17.53 11.95 4.57
N GLY A 13 -16.67 12.76 5.21
CA GLY A 13 -16.84 13.21 6.58
C GLY A 13 -16.54 12.15 7.65
N ALA A 14 -15.96 11.00 7.27
CA ALA A 14 -15.55 9.96 8.21
C ALA A 14 -14.39 10.41 9.11
N VAL A 15 -13.51 11.28 8.58
CA VAL A 15 -12.43 11.93 9.30
C VAL A 15 -12.58 13.45 9.13
N PRO A 16 -12.47 14.25 10.20
CA PRO A 16 -12.51 15.70 10.08
C PRO A 16 -11.20 16.25 9.48
N GLU A 17 -11.31 17.38 8.78
CA GLU A 17 -10.14 18.19 8.43
C GLU A 17 -9.43 18.75 9.69
N PRO A 18 -8.11 19.03 9.62
CA PRO A 18 -7.25 18.95 8.44
C PRO A 18 -6.54 17.58 8.33
N ILE A 19 -6.08 17.22 7.13
CA ILE A 19 -5.53 15.88 6.82
C ILE A 19 -4.21 15.59 7.57
N GLU A 20 -3.52 16.63 8.02
CA GLU A 20 -2.32 16.60 8.87
C GLU A 20 -2.61 15.99 10.26
N LYS A 21 -3.89 15.86 10.65
CA LYS A 21 -4.33 15.22 11.91
C LYS A 21 -5.04 13.89 11.68
N HIS A 22 -4.89 13.30 10.49
CA HIS A 22 -5.61 12.09 10.12
C HIS A 22 -5.21 10.90 11.03
N PRO A 23 -6.15 10.07 11.53
CA PRO A 23 -5.88 8.96 12.45
C PRO A 23 -4.87 7.91 11.94
N ALA A 24 -4.70 7.82 10.62
CA ALA A 24 -3.66 7.01 9.99
C ALA A 24 -2.25 7.31 10.50
N ILE A 25 -1.96 8.56 10.91
CA ILE A 25 -0.68 8.93 11.52
C ILE A 25 -0.47 8.14 12.80
N LYS A 26 -1.51 8.08 13.65
CA LYS A 26 -1.47 7.28 14.87
C LYS A 26 -1.34 5.78 14.57
N PHE A 27 -2.01 5.28 13.54
CA PHE A 27 -1.85 3.88 13.10
C PHE A 27 -0.43 3.56 12.66
N ALA A 28 0.26 4.51 12.03
CA ALA A 28 1.66 4.35 11.67
C ALA A 28 2.58 4.29 12.90
N GLU A 29 2.38 5.19 13.87
CA GLU A 29 3.10 5.19 15.16
C GLU A 29 2.91 3.89 15.94
N ASP A 30 1.67 3.40 15.98
CA ASP A 30 1.29 2.19 16.73
C ASP A 30 1.66 0.90 15.99
N GLY A 31 2.25 1.00 14.79
CA GLY A 31 2.71 -0.15 14.01
C GLY A 31 1.59 -1.01 13.43
N VAL A 32 0.39 -0.44 13.26
CA VAL A 32 -0.79 -1.13 12.71
C VAL A 32 -0.50 -1.64 11.30
N ASN A 33 -1.01 -2.83 10.99
CA ASN A 33 -0.98 -3.37 9.64
C ASN A 33 -2.04 -2.71 8.76
N PHE A 34 -1.64 -1.69 7.98
CA PHE A 34 -2.48 -0.98 7.04
C PHE A 34 -1.95 -0.94 5.60
N SER A 35 -2.85 -0.66 4.66
CA SER A 35 -2.59 -0.29 3.26
C SER A 35 -3.19 1.08 2.93
N LEU A 36 -2.67 1.75 1.89
CA LEU A 36 -3.27 2.96 1.32
C LEU A 36 -4.09 2.62 0.06
N ASN A 37 -5.26 3.23 -0.07
CA ASN A 37 -6.23 2.96 -1.12
C ASN A 37 -6.93 4.26 -1.54
N THR A 38 -7.53 4.27 -2.74
CA THR A 38 -8.23 5.45 -3.28
C THR A 38 -9.70 5.52 -2.88
N ASP A 39 -10.29 4.38 -2.53
CA ASP A 39 -11.75 4.20 -2.52
C ASP A 39 -12.32 4.52 -3.93
N ASP A 40 -13.20 5.51 -4.06
CA ASP A 40 -13.80 5.95 -5.31
C ASP A 40 -12.98 7.04 -6.04
N MET A 41 -12.07 6.62 -6.93
CA MET A 41 -11.21 7.53 -7.70
C MET A 41 -11.99 8.64 -8.45
N LEU A 42 -13.12 8.29 -9.07
CA LEU A 42 -13.91 9.24 -9.85
C LEU A 42 -14.58 10.30 -8.96
N VAL A 43 -15.18 9.88 -7.86
CA VAL A 43 -15.89 10.77 -6.93
C VAL A 43 -14.90 11.65 -6.19
N CYS A 44 -13.79 11.06 -5.72
CA CYS A 44 -12.76 11.78 -4.97
C CYS A 44 -11.80 12.57 -5.87
N ARG A 45 -11.92 12.44 -7.21
CA ARG A 45 -11.02 13.03 -8.21
C ARG A 45 -9.54 12.78 -7.89
N THR A 46 -9.25 11.56 -7.43
CA THR A 46 -7.92 11.13 -6.97
C THR A 46 -7.44 9.92 -7.78
N ASN A 47 -6.19 9.52 -7.55
CA ASN A 47 -5.60 8.28 -8.04
C ASN A 47 -4.53 7.81 -7.06
N MET A 48 -3.97 6.60 -7.26
CA MET A 48 -2.99 6.05 -6.31
C MET A 48 -1.79 6.97 -6.10
N ARG A 49 -1.26 7.61 -7.16
CA ARG A 49 -0.13 8.54 -7.03
C ARG A 49 -0.50 9.73 -6.15
N ALA A 50 -1.69 10.31 -6.35
CA ALA A 50 -2.17 11.42 -5.54
C ALA A 50 -2.33 11.04 -4.07
N GLU A 51 -2.85 9.84 -3.75
CA GLU A 51 -2.93 9.35 -2.35
C GLU A 51 -1.54 9.18 -1.72
N PHE A 52 -0.56 8.65 -2.45
CA PHE A 52 0.82 8.58 -1.97
C PHE A 52 1.43 9.97 -1.78
N ASP A 53 1.17 10.91 -2.69
CA ASP A 53 1.64 12.29 -2.59
C ASP A 53 1.01 13.00 -1.38
N VAL A 54 -0.26 12.78 -1.09
CA VAL A 54 -0.94 13.30 0.10
C VAL A 54 -0.32 12.73 1.37
N ALA A 55 -0.15 11.40 1.43
CA ALA A 55 0.45 10.75 2.59
C ALA A 55 1.89 11.25 2.84
N PHE A 56 2.70 11.38 1.79
CA PHE A 56 4.08 11.83 1.90
C PHE A 56 4.20 13.31 2.27
N ASN A 57 3.47 14.20 1.58
CA ASN A 57 3.66 15.64 1.71
C ASN A 57 2.82 16.29 2.83
N LYS A 58 1.72 15.67 3.25
CA LYS A 58 0.78 16.26 4.24
C LYS A 58 0.61 15.47 5.52
N MET A 59 0.86 14.16 5.50
CA MET A 59 0.72 13.31 6.69
C MET A 59 2.07 12.90 7.29
N ASP A 60 3.16 13.48 6.77
CA ASP A 60 4.56 13.19 7.16
C ASP A 60 4.94 11.70 7.06
N PHE A 61 4.31 10.96 6.13
CA PHE A 61 4.68 9.56 5.91
C PHE A 61 6.02 9.48 5.20
N THR A 62 6.92 8.64 5.72
CA THR A 62 8.21 8.40 5.08
C THR A 62 8.10 7.43 3.91
N ALA A 63 9.04 7.50 2.97
CA ALA A 63 9.15 6.52 1.87
C ALA A 63 9.26 5.07 2.37
N ALA A 64 9.90 4.86 3.52
CA ALA A 64 10.01 3.55 4.16
C ALA A 64 8.65 3.06 4.70
N LEU A 65 7.87 3.94 5.33
CA LEU A 65 6.52 3.62 5.79
C LEU A 65 5.57 3.31 4.63
N LEU A 66 5.64 4.11 3.56
CA LEU A 66 4.85 3.89 2.34
C LEU A 66 5.21 2.54 1.68
N THR A 67 6.50 2.21 1.63
CA THR A 67 6.97 0.89 1.17
C THR A 67 6.41 -0.22 2.06
N LYS A 68 6.49 -0.07 3.39
CA LYS A 68 5.91 -1.02 4.35
C LYS A 68 4.40 -1.22 4.12
N ALA A 69 3.65 -0.14 3.89
CA ALA A 69 2.22 -0.20 3.59
C ALA A 69 1.93 -0.98 2.28
N THR A 70 2.75 -0.82 1.26
CA THR A 70 2.67 -1.62 0.01
C THR A 70 2.90 -3.10 0.28
N PHE A 71 3.94 -3.46 1.05
CA PHE A 71 4.19 -4.86 1.43
C PHE A 71 3.09 -5.44 2.33
N ASN A 72 2.54 -4.64 3.24
CA ASN A 72 1.39 -5.01 4.06
C ASN A 72 0.17 -5.33 3.21
N ALA A 73 -0.11 -4.53 2.18
CA ALA A 73 -1.18 -4.77 1.22
C ALA A 73 -0.98 -6.11 0.49
N ALA A 74 0.24 -6.36 -0.03
CA ALA A 74 0.55 -7.61 -0.69
C ALA A 74 0.42 -8.84 0.22
N ARG A 75 0.87 -8.77 1.48
CA ARG A 75 0.69 -9.87 2.45
C ARG A 75 -0.78 -10.10 2.82
N SER A 76 -1.56 -9.02 2.82
CA SER A 76 -2.96 -9.02 3.25
C SER A 76 -3.96 -9.25 2.12
N CYS A 77 -3.51 -9.33 0.86
CA CYS A 77 -4.40 -9.54 -0.27
C CYS A 77 -5.01 -10.95 -0.25
N PHE A 78 -6.09 -11.13 -1.01
CA PHE A 78 -6.83 -12.40 -1.07
C PHE A 78 -6.33 -13.36 -2.16
N LEU A 79 -5.13 -13.13 -2.70
CA LEU A 79 -4.50 -14.08 -3.61
C LEU A 79 -4.19 -15.41 -2.89
N PRO A 80 -4.23 -16.54 -3.63
CA PRO A 80 -3.70 -17.81 -3.15
C PRO A 80 -2.25 -17.67 -2.64
N PRO A 81 -1.79 -18.54 -1.71
CA PRO A 81 -0.46 -18.42 -1.12
C PRO A 81 0.69 -18.31 -2.13
N ASP A 82 0.65 -19.07 -3.22
CA ASP A 82 1.71 -19.09 -4.23
C ASP A 82 1.78 -17.78 -5.02
N GLU A 83 0.63 -17.27 -5.48
CA GLU A 83 0.53 -15.98 -6.19
C GLU A 83 0.89 -14.81 -5.28
N LYS A 84 0.53 -14.88 -4.00
CA LYS A 84 0.91 -13.89 -2.99
C LYS A 84 2.42 -13.85 -2.80
N GLN A 85 3.08 -15.01 -2.76
CA GLN A 85 4.53 -15.07 -2.65
C GLN A 85 5.20 -14.48 -3.89
N GLU A 86 4.71 -14.81 -5.08
CA GLU A 86 5.20 -14.23 -6.34
C GLU A 86 5.08 -12.69 -6.34
N LEU A 87 3.93 -12.16 -5.89
CA LEU A 87 3.73 -10.72 -5.76
C LEU A 87 4.73 -10.07 -4.80
N ILE A 88 4.99 -10.69 -3.64
CA ILE A 88 5.94 -10.18 -2.65
C ILE A 88 7.36 -10.18 -3.21
N GLU A 89 7.77 -11.22 -3.94
CA GLU A 89 9.10 -11.28 -4.57
C GLU A 89 9.26 -10.21 -5.66
N LYS A 90 8.23 -9.97 -6.48
CA LYS A 90 8.22 -8.86 -7.45
C LYS A 90 8.42 -7.51 -6.77
N LEU A 91 7.72 -7.28 -5.65
CA LEU A 91 7.87 -6.04 -4.88
C LEU A 91 9.27 -5.89 -4.28
N LYS A 92 9.88 -6.97 -3.78
CA LYS A 92 11.27 -6.94 -3.27
C LYS A 92 12.24 -6.44 -4.33
N VAL A 93 12.13 -6.97 -5.56
CA VAL A 93 12.97 -6.55 -6.69
C VAL A 93 12.78 -5.07 -7.02
N ILE A 94 11.53 -4.61 -7.13
CA ILE A 94 11.19 -3.21 -7.46
C ILE A 94 11.72 -2.24 -6.38
N HIS A 95 11.61 -2.61 -5.11
CA HIS A 95 12.04 -1.78 -3.99
C HIS A 95 13.52 -1.97 -3.61
N GLY A 96 14.30 -2.72 -4.40
CA GLY A 96 15.73 -2.93 -4.15
C GLY A 96 16.06 -3.74 -2.89
N VAL A 97 15.09 -4.49 -2.36
CA VAL A 97 15.27 -5.41 -1.24
C VAL A 97 15.79 -6.72 -1.83
N THR A 98 17.09 -6.98 -1.75
CA THR A 98 17.69 -8.18 -2.33
C THR A 98 17.06 -9.46 -1.76
N PRO A 99 16.60 -10.40 -2.60
CA PRO A 99 16.21 -11.71 -2.12
C PRO A 99 17.45 -12.49 -1.65
N ASN A 100 17.32 -13.25 -0.57
CA ASN A 100 18.27 -14.32 -0.28
C ASN A 100 18.31 -15.28 -1.49
N LYS A 101 19.50 -15.76 -1.86
CA LYS A 101 19.80 -16.47 -3.12
C LYS A 101 19.03 -17.78 -3.39
N GLU A 102 18.06 -18.16 -2.57
CA GLU A 102 17.32 -19.42 -2.68
C GLU A 102 16.06 -19.35 -3.56
N THR A 103 15.56 -18.17 -3.93
CA THR A 103 14.29 -18.03 -4.71
C THR A 103 14.47 -17.84 -6.21
N LEU A 104 15.69 -17.90 -6.75
CA LEU A 104 15.92 -17.83 -8.21
C LEU A 104 15.74 -19.20 -8.87
N ASN A 105 14.51 -19.71 -8.89
CA ASN A 105 14.08 -20.74 -9.84
C ASN A 105 12.64 -20.44 -10.25
N TYR A 106 12.48 -19.52 -11.20
CA TYR A 106 11.19 -19.30 -11.86
C TYR A 106 10.99 -20.42 -12.89
N PRO A 107 9.90 -21.22 -12.80
CA PRO A 107 9.49 -22.01 -13.94
C PRO A 107 8.91 -21.07 -15.01
N SER A 108 9.26 -21.35 -16.27
CA SER A 108 8.88 -20.60 -17.46
C SER A 108 7.40 -20.23 -17.47
N GLN A 109 7.13 -18.95 -17.74
CA GLN A 109 5.79 -18.42 -18.00
C GLN A 109 5.04 -19.33 -18.98
N LYS A 110 3.89 -19.87 -18.56
CA LYS A 110 2.98 -20.53 -19.50
C LYS A 110 2.37 -19.47 -20.41
N PRO A 111 2.27 -19.73 -21.73
CA PRO A 111 1.61 -18.81 -22.64
C PRO A 111 0.13 -18.69 -22.25
N VAL A 112 -0.35 -17.45 -22.19
CA VAL A 112 -1.76 -17.13 -22.10
C VAL A 112 -2.39 -17.53 -23.44
N VAL A 113 -3.32 -18.47 -23.40
CA VAL A 113 -4.20 -18.85 -24.53
C VAL A 113 -5.31 -17.83 -24.70
#